data_AF-A0A415W106-F1
#
_entry.id   AF-A0A415W106-F1
#
_cell.length_a   1.000
_cell.length_b   1.000
_cell.length_c   1.000
_cell.angle_alpha   90.00
_cell.angle_beta   90.00
_cell.angle_gamma   90.00
#
_symmetry.space_group_name_H-M   'P 1'
#
loop_
_entity.id
_entity.type
_entity.pdbx_description
1 polymer ?
#
loop_
_entity_poly.entity_id
_entity_poly.type
_entity_poly.pdbx_seq_one_letter_code
_entity_poly.pdbx_strand_id
1 'polypeptide(L)' 'MTITRKYIRQCRTLFPVYGNSERTFLNRLKVQINEHLDLFPDLSYEELVKQFGTPKEVIMEYYANADDDYLLKKLMYQKN' A
#
# COMPACT_ATOMS: atom_id res chain seq x y z
N MET A 1 3.83 -11.42 14.13
CA MET A 1 3.29 -10.67 12.98
C MET A 1 4.33 -10.74 11.86
N THR A 2 4.00 -11.19 10.64
CA THR A 2 4.98 -11.27 9.54
C THR A 2 5.37 -9.87 9.04
N ILE A 3 6.54 -9.73 8.42
CA ILE A 3 6.99 -8.44 7.87
C ILE A 3 6.04 -7.92 6.78
N THR A 4 5.44 -8.80 5.96
CA THR A 4 4.36 -8.44 5.02
C THR A 4 3.16 -7.86 5.73
N ARG A 5 2.67 -8.51 6.81
CA ARG A 5 1.52 -8.02 7.56
C ARG A 5 1.81 -6.65 8.19
N LYS A 6 3.03 -6.44 8.70
CA LYS A 6 3.48 -5.16 9.25
C LYS A 6 3.44 -4.07 8.17
N TYR A 7 4.08 -4.32 7.03
CA TYR A 7 4.18 -3.37 5.92
C TYR A 7 2.79 -2.98 5.37
N ILE A 8 1.96 -3.97 5.02
CA ILE A 8 0.61 -3.72 4.50
C ILE A 8 -0.28 -2.97 5.50
N ARG A 9 -0.13 -3.26 6.80
CA ARG A 9 -0.87 -2.52 7.85
C ARG A 9 -0.46 -1.05 7.89
N GLN A 10 0.83 -0.73 7.75
CA GLN A 10 1.31 0.65 7.70
C GLN A 10 0.81 1.39 6.47
N CYS A 11 0.83 0.76 5.28
CA CYS A 11 0.24 1.35 4.09
C CYS A 11 -1.26 1.61 4.29
N ARG A 12 -2.00 0.64 4.86
CA ARG A 12 -3.43 0.77 5.13
C ARG A 12 -3.76 1.98 6.01
N THR A 13 -2.98 2.23 7.07
CA THR A 13 -3.24 3.34 8.00
C THR A 13 -3.01 4.72 7.40
N LEU A 14 -2.34 4.81 6.25
CA LEU A 14 -2.07 6.07 5.56
C LEU A 14 -3.18 6.48 4.59
N PHE A 15 -4.14 5.60 4.31
CA PHE A 15 -5.30 5.95 3.51
C PHE A 15 -6.30 6.80 4.33
N PRO A 16 -6.65 8.03 3.89
CA PRO A 16 -7.71 8.80 4.52
C PRO A 16 -9.09 8.14 4.39
N VAL A 17 -9.34 7.41 3.30
CA VAL A 17 -10.60 6.68 3.08
C VAL A 17 -10.28 5.30 2.53
N TYR A 18 -10.65 4.25 3.27
CA TYR A 18 -10.40 2.86 2.87
C TYR A 18 -11.65 2.19 2.28
N GLY A 19 -11.69 2.06 0.96
CA GLY A 19 -12.76 1.41 0.21
C GLY A 19 -12.26 0.26 -0.66
N ASN A 20 -13.05 -0.09 -1.68
CA ASN A 20 -12.77 -1.20 -2.57
C ASN A 20 -11.48 -1.00 -3.38
N SER A 21 -11.23 0.21 -3.87
CA SER A 21 -10.04 0.52 -4.68
C SER A 21 -8.75 0.34 -3.86
N GLU A 22 -8.72 0.87 -2.63
CA GLU A 22 -7.56 0.76 -1.73
C GLU A 22 -7.34 -0.69 -1.30
N ARG A 23 -8.43 -1.43 -1.02
CA ARG A 23 -8.36 -2.86 -0.71
C ARG A 23 -7.76 -3.64 -1.87
N THR A 24 -8.22 -3.40 -3.09
CA THR A 24 -7.72 -4.09 -4.28
C THR A 24 -6.24 -3.79 -4.52
N PHE A 25 -5.83 -2.52 -4.37
CA PHE A 25 -4.43 -2.13 -4.46
C PHE A 25 -3.56 -2.85 -3.42
N LEU A 26 -3.91 -2.79 -2.13
CA LEU A 26 -3.11 -3.44 -1.09
C LEU A 26 -3.08 -4.97 -1.20
N ASN A 27 -4.14 -5.60 -1.71
CA ASN A 27 -4.14 -7.04 -1.96
C ASN A 27 -3.13 -7.41 -3.06
N ARG A 28 -3.06 -6.65 -4.15
CA ARG A 28 -2.06 -6.87 -5.21
C ARG A 28 -0.64 -6.66 -4.69
N LEU A 29 -0.40 -5.56 -3.97
CA LEU A 29 0.89 -5.29 -3.35
C LEU A 29 1.32 -6.41 -2.39
N LYS A 30 0.38 -6.93 -1.59
CA LYS A 30 0.65 -8.05 -0.68
C LYS A 30 1.06 -9.32 -1.42
N VAL A 31 0.44 -9.61 -2.57
CA VAL A 31 0.81 -10.77 -3.41
C VAL A 31 2.24 -10.61 -3.91
N GLN A 32 2.57 -9.45 -4.50
CA GLN A 32 3.92 -9.16 -5.02
C GLN A 32 5.00 -9.25 -3.93
N ILE A 33 4.72 -8.74 -2.72
CA ILE A 33 5.66 -8.86 -1.59
C ILE A 33 5.85 -10.32 -1.19
N ASN A 34 4.78 -11.10 -1.11
CA ASN A 34 4.89 -12.51 -0.73
C ASN A 34 5.66 -13.31 -1.79
N GLU A 35 5.39 -13.10 -3.07
CA GLU A 35 6.14 -13.74 -4.16
C GLU A 35 7.64 -13.40 -4.09
N HIS A 36 8.00 -12.18 -3.70
CA HIS A 36 9.39 -11.80 -3.48
C HIS A 36 10.00 -12.49 -2.24
N LEU A 37 9.25 -12.59 -1.14
CA LEU A 37 9.70 -13.26 0.08
C LEU A 37 9.81 -14.78 -0.08
N ASP A 38 9.06 -15.39 -0.99
CA ASP A 38 9.22 -16.81 -1.34
C ASP A 38 10.59 -17.08 -1.97
N LEU A 39 11.16 -16.09 -2.68
CA LEU A 39 12.53 -16.15 -3.23
C LEU A 39 13.61 -15.73 -2.22
N PHE A 40 13.25 -14.87 -1.26
CA PHE A 40 14.16 -14.30 -0.26
C PHE A 40 13.55 -14.40 1.16
N PRO A 41 13.52 -15.61 1.77
CA PRO A 41 12.78 -15.84 3.01
C PRO A 41 13.33 -15.09 4.23
N ASP A 42 14.63 -14.77 4.23
CA ASP A 42 15.31 -14.09 5.34
C ASP A 42 15.41 -12.56 5.17
N LEU A 43 14.71 -12.01 4.17
CA LEU A 43 14.73 -10.58 3.86
C LEU A 43 14.23 -9.75 5.06
N SER A 44 15.01 -8.76 5.47
CA SER A 44 14.66 -7.89 6.59
C SER A 44 13.55 -6.90 6.20
N TYR A 45 12.88 -6.31 7.20
CA TYR A 45 11.89 -5.26 6.93
C TYR A 45 12.51 -4.02 6.25
N GLU A 46 13.77 -3.69 6.55
CA GLU A 46 14.46 -2.54 5.96
C GLU A 46 14.77 -2.78 4.49
N GLU A 47 15.22 -3.99 4.13
CA GLU A 47 15.42 -4.37 2.73
C GLU A 47 14.08 -4.42 1.97
N LEU A 48 12.99 -4.84 2.63
CA LEU A 48 11.65 -4.80 2.03
C LEU A 48 11.26 -3.37 1.67
N VAL A 49 11.49 -2.42 2.58
CA VAL A 49 11.23 -0.99 2.36
C VAL A 49 12.12 -0.43 1.25
N LYS A 50 13.38 -0.84 1.14
CA LYS A 50 14.26 -0.42 0.03
C LYS A 50 13.75 -0.94 -1.32
N GLN A 51 13.24 -2.16 -1.37
CA GLN A 51 12.80 -2.81 -2.60
C GLN A 51 11.42 -2.32 -3.08
N PHE A 52 10.47 -2.11 -2.15
CA PHE A 52 9.08 -1.76 -2.46
C PHE A 52 8.73 -0.28 -2.17
N GLY A 53 9.67 0.50 -1.66
CA GLY A 53 9.44 1.85 -1.16
C GLY A 53 8.98 1.87 0.31
N THR A 54 8.97 3.07 0.90
CA THR A 54 8.32 3.28 2.20
C THR A 54 6.81 3.19 2.06
N PRO A 55 6.08 2.85 3.14
CA PRO A 55 4.62 2.89 3.11
C PRO A 55 4.04 4.22 2.61
N LYS A 56 4.71 5.34 2.91
CA LYS A 56 4.29 6.67 2.45
C LYS A 56 4.49 6.85 0.95
N GLU A 57 5.65 6.48 0.43
CA GLU A 57 5.94 6.57 -1.02
C GLU A 57 4.96 5.73 -1.82
N VAL A 58 4.68 4.50 -1.38
CA VAL A 58 3.70 3.61 -2.05
C VAL A 58 2.30 4.21 -2.07
N ILE A 59 1.85 4.86 -0.99
CA ILE A 59 0.54 5.51 -0.97
C ILE A 59 0.54 6.80 -1.83
N MET A 60 1.63 7.56 -1.83
CA MET A 60 1.78 8.74 -2.69
C MET A 60 1.72 8.34 -4.17
N GLU A 61 2.42 7.27 -4.55
CA GLU A 61 2.42 6.74 -5.92
C GLU A 61 1.03 6.22 -6.32
N TYR A 62 0.32 5.54 -5.42
CA TYR A 62 -1.06 5.13 -5.67
C TYR A 62 -1.96 6.31 -6.05
N TYR A 63 -1.85 7.43 -5.32
CA TYR A 63 -2.64 8.63 -5.62
C TYR A 63 -2.14 9.39 -6.86
N ALA A 64 -0.83 9.41 -7.11
CA ALA A 64 -0.25 10.04 -8.30
C ALA A 64 -0.69 9.36 -9.61
N ASN A 65 -1.03 8.07 -9.55
CA ASN A 65 -1.52 7.29 -10.69
C ASN A 65 -3.06 7.16 -10.75
N ALA A 66 -3.79 7.80 -9.83
CA ALA A 66 -5.24 7.76 -9.81
C ALA A 66 -5.83 8.86 -10.71
N ASP A 67 -7.03 8.62 -11.27
CA ASP A 67 -7.72 9.63 -12.08
C ASP A 67 -8.33 10.76 -11.22
N ASP A 68 -8.46 11.94 -11.82
CA ASP A 68 -8.92 13.15 -11.16
C ASP A 68 -10.33 12.99 -10.56
N ASP A 69 -11.23 12.28 -11.24
CA ASP A 69 -12.61 12.05 -10.79
C ASP A 69 -12.65 11.22 -9.51
N TYR A 70 -11.84 10.16 -9.45
CA TYR A 70 -11.65 9.35 -8.25
C TYR A 70 -11.07 10.19 -7.10
N LEU A 71 -10.07 11.03 -7.36
CA LEU A 71 -9.46 11.90 -6.36
C LEU A 71 -10.48 12.92 -5.80
N LEU A 72 -11.23 13.60 -6.67
CA LEU A 72 -12.28 14.54 -6.31
C LEU A 72 -13.36 13.88 -5.43
N LYS A 73 -13.82 12.69 -5.85
CA LYS A 73 -14.78 11.90 -5.07
C LYS A 73 -14.24 11.62 -3.67
N LYS A 74 -12.99 11.19 -3.54
CA LYS A 74 -12.38 10.88 -2.24
C LYS A 74 -12.28 12.10 -1.32
N LEU A 75 -11.93 13.26 -1.85
CA LEU A 75 -11.89 14.52 -1.10
C LEU A 75 -13.28 14.93 -0.59
N MET A 76 -14.33 14.70 -1.37
CA MET A 76 -15.71 14.94 -0.94
C MET A 76 -16.15 13.99 0.17
N TYR A 77 -15.77 12.71 0.10
CA TYR A 77 -16.10 11.73 1.16
C TYR A 77 -15.41 12.04 2.48
N GLN A 78 -14.19 12.56 2.47
CA GLN A 78 -13.45 12.87 3.70
C GLN A 78 -14.07 14.02 4.52
N LYS A 79 -14.89 14.88 3.89
CA LYS A 79 -15.54 16.02 4.56
C LYS A 79 -16.79 15.65 5.35
N ASN A 80 -17.29 14.41 5.23
CA ASN A 80 -18.47 13.90 5.95
C ASN A 80 -18.05 13.01 7.11
#